data_AF-A0A087U0R8-F1
#
_entry.id   AF-A0A087U0R8-F1
#
_cell.length_a   1.000
_cell.length_b   1.000
_cell.length_c   1.000
_cell.angle_alpha   90.00
_cell.angle_beta   90.00
_cell.angle_gamma   90.00
#
_symmetry.space_group_name_H-M   'P 1'
#
loop_
_entity.id
_entity.type
_entity.pdbx_description
1 polymer ?
#
loop_
_entity_poly.entity_id
_entity_poly.type
_entity_poly.pdbx_seq_one_letter_code
_entity_poly.pdbx_strand_id
1 'polypeptide(L)' 'MTVFPSGALEIVSVSHSDEGTYRCVAVNADKSRESGSAALIVNTNYNELNRLSPHFIAKPPNTTV' A
#
# COMPACT_ATOMS: atom_id res chain seq x y z
N MET A 1 0.97 10.54 -0.25
CA MET A 1 2.09 9.62 -0.52
C MET A 1 3.10 9.79 0.58
N THR A 2 3.63 8.68 1.10
CA THR A 2 4.54 8.69 2.26
C THR A 2 5.71 7.75 1.99
N VAL A 3 6.95 8.19 2.19
CA VAL A 3 8.11 7.30 2.15
C VAL A 3 8.48 6.92 3.58
N PHE A 4 8.42 5.63 3.89
CA PHE A 4 8.77 5.10 5.20
C PHE A 4 10.29 5.04 5.40
N PRO A 5 10.78 5.00 6.66
CA PRO A 5 12.22 4.84 6.95
C PRO A 5 12.84 3.57 6.36
N SER A 6 12.04 2.55 6.07
CA SER A 6 12.47 1.34 5.35
C SER A 6 12.75 1.57 3.85
N GLY A 7 12.38 2.72 3.31
CA GLY A 7 12.43 3.02 1.87
C GLY A 7 11.16 2.63 1.09
N ALA A 8 10.12 2.15 1.77
CA ALA A 8 8.84 1.81 1.13
C ALA A 8 8.01 3.08 0.85
N LEU A 9 7.41 3.17 -0.34
CA LEU A 9 6.45 4.22 -0.71
C LEU A 9 5.01 3.74 -0.49
N GLU A 10 4.24 4.48 0.28
CA GLU A 10 2.81 4.29 0.49
C GLU A 10 2.00 5.33 -0.27
N ILE A 11 1.01 4.85 -1.02
CA ILE A 11 0.03 5.67 -1.74
C ILE A 11 -1.35 5.28 -1.20
N VAL A 12 -1.92 6.14 -0.34
CA VAL A 12 -3.27 5.94 0.22
C VAL A 12 -4.31 6.43 -0.77
N SER A 13 -5.44 5.70 -0.87
CA SER A 13 -6.54 6.01 -1.81
C SER A 13 -6.06 6.15 -3.26
N VAL A 14 -5.35 5.11 -3.73
CA VAL A 14 -4.86 5.00 -5.11
C VAL A 14 -5.96 5.32 -6.13
N SER A 15 -5.58 6.12 -7.11
CA SER A 15 -6.40 6.55 -8.25
C SER A 15 -5.66 6.28 -9.56
N HIS A 16 -6.36 6.37 -10.69
CA HIS A 16 -5.73 6.12 -11.98
C HIS A 16 -4.64 7.16 -12.33
N SER A 17 -4.64 8.36 -11.73
CA SER A 17 -3.55 9.32 -11.92
C SER A 17 -2.24 8.91 -11.23
N ASP A 18 -2.29 7.94 -10.31
CA ASP A 18 -1.09 7.39 -9.68
C ASP A 18 -0.42 6.32 -10.56
N GLU A 19 -1.09 5.83 -11.61
CA GLU A 19 -0.55 4.87 -12.56
C GLU A 19 0.68 5.42 -13.28
N GLY A 20 1.73 4.60 -13.39
CA GLY A 20 2.97 5.04 -14.01
C GLY A 20 4.18 4.17 -13.69
N THR A 21 5.35 4.61 -14.14
CA THR A 21 6.63 3.94 -13.85
C THR A 21 7.36 4.66 -12.73
N TYR A 22 7.71 3.92 -11.68
CA TYR A 22 8.39 4.40 -10.49
C TYR A 22 9.82 3.86 -10.43
N ARG A 23 10.71 4.63 -9.82
CA ARG A 23 12.07 4.25 -9.47
C ARG A 23 12.39 4.72 -8.06
N CYS A 24 13.17 3.93 -7.33
CA CYS A 24 13.73 4.34 -6.06
C CYS A 24 15.10 4.98 -6.30
N VAL A 25 15.36 6.09 -5.62
CA VAL A 25 16.66 6.77 -5.63
C VAL A 25 17.23 6.73 -4.22
N ALA A 26 18.31 5.99 -4.03
CA ALA A 26 19.03 5.95 -2.76
C ALA A 26 20.18 6.96 -2.80
N VAL A 27 20.23 7.87 -1.83
CA VAL A 27 21.23 8.94 -1.74
C VAL A 27 21.98 8.82 -0.42
N ASN A 28 23.30 8.93 -0.45
CA ASN A 28 24.13 9.19 0.71
C ASN A 28 24.96 10.47 0.48
N ALA A 29 25.86 10.81 1.42
CA ALA A 29 26.64 12.05 1.35
C ALA A 29 27.50 12.20 0.08
N ASP A 30 27.88 11.09 -0.56
CA ASP A 30 28.83 11.07 -1.68
C ASP A 30 28.18 10.77 -3.03
N LYS A 31 27.11 9.97 -3.04
CA LYS A 31 26.54 9.41 -4.26
C LYS A 31 25.04 9.16 -4.18
N SER A 32 24.44 9.10 -5.36
CA SER A 32 23.10 8.56 -5.58
C SER A 32 23.15 7.29 -6.42
N ARG A 33 22.15 6.42 -6.27
CA ARG A 33 21.95 5.27 -7.15
C ARG A 33 20.46 5.04 -7.37
N GLU A 34 20.08 4.86 -8.63
CA GLU A 34 18.73 4.52 -9.02
C GLU A 34 18.52 3.00 -9.08
N SER A 35 17.31 2.57 -8.72
CA SER A 35 16.86 1.19 -8.97
C SER A 35 16.48 0.98 -10.43
N GLY A 36 16.15 -0.27 -10.77
CA GLY A 36 15.34 -0.56 -11.95
C GLY A 36 13.96 0.10 -11.88
N SER A 37 13.29 0.19 -13.03
CA SER A 37 11.90 0.64 -13.14
C SER A 37 10.92 -0.39 -12.59
N ALA A 38 9.86 0.07 -11.93
CA ALA A 38 8.68 -0.70 -11.57
C ALA A 38 7.41 -0.02 -12.07
N ALA A 39 6.48 -0.77 -12.66
CA ALA A 39 5.20 -0.23 -13.11
C ALA A 39 4.14 -0.37 -12.00
N LEU A 40 3.47 0.73 -11.66
CA LEU A 40 2.25 0.72 -10.87
C LEU A 40 1.07 0.75 -11.84
N ILE A 41 0.28 -0.33 -11.84
CA ILE A 41 -0.92 -0.47 -12.68
C ILE A 41 -2.14 -0.44 -11.76
N VAL A 42 -3.13 0.41 -12.05
CA VAL A 42 -4.31 0.59 -11.20
C VAL A 42 -5.50 -0.09 -11.84
N ASN A 43 -5.89 -1.25 -11.29
CA ASN A 43 -7.09 -1.95 -11.74
C ASN A 43 -8.31 -1.43 -10.98
N THR A 44 -9.25 -0.81 -11.69
CA THR A 44 -10.50 -0.28 -11.12
C THR A 44 -11.61 -1.34 -11.01
N ASN A 45 -11.41 -2.52 -11.59
CA ASN A 45 -12.37 -3.63 -11.57
C ASN A 45 -12.17 -4.56 -10.35
N TYR A 46 -11.65 -4.04 -9.23
CA TYR A 46 -11.67 -4.80 -7.99
C TYR A 46 -13.12 -4.93 -7.53
N ASN A 47 -13.70 -6.12 -7.76
CA ASN A 47 -15.06 -6.47 -7.41
C ASN A 47 -15.40 -6.00 -5.98
N GLU A 48 -16.45 -5.18 -5.88
CA GLU A 48 -17.11 -4.77 -4.64
C GLU A 48 -17.43 -5.95 -3.70
N LEU A 49 -17.50 -7.18 -4.23
CA LEU A 49 -17.66 -8.44 -3.48
C LEU A 49 -16.51 -8.73 -2.50
N ASN A 50 -15.31 -8.19 -2.70
CA ASN A 50 -14.18 -8.37 -1.77
C ASN A 50 -14.15 -7.31 -0.65
N ARG A 51 -15.12 -6.39 -0.63
CA ARG A 51 -15.29 -5.35 0.40
C ARG A 51 -16.26 -5.75 1.51
N LEU A 52 -16.60 -7.04 1.61
CA LEU A 52 -17.37 -7.54 2.75
C LEU A 52 -16.52 -7.38 4.01
N SER A 53 -16.84 -6.34 4.79
CA SER A 53 -16.27 -6.18 6.11
C SER A 53 -16.55 -7.44 6.93
N PRO A 54 -15.58 -7.94 7.71
CA PRO A 54 -15.82 -9.08 8.58
C PRO A 54 -17.02 -8.78 9.48
N HIS A 55 -17.97 -9.71 9.55
CA HIS A 55 -19.06 -9.64 10.51
C HIS A 55 -18.81 -10.67 11.60
N PHE A 56 -18.99 -10.26 12.86
CA PHE A 56 -18.88 -11.17 13.98
C PHE A 56 -20.06 -12.14 13.96
N ILE A 57 -19.77 -13.44 13.80
CA ILE A 57 -20.78 -14.51 13.88
C ILE A 57 -21.07 -14.93 15.33
N ALA A 58 -20.22 -14.53 16.28
CA ALA A 58 -20.39 -14.80 17.71
C ALA A 58 -19.78 -13.67 18.55
N LYS A 59 -20.36 -13.44 19.73
CA LYS A 59 -19.81 -12.55 20.76
C LYS A 59 -19.02 -13.38 21.79
N PRO A 60 -17.98 -12.80 22.44
CA PRO A 60 -17.26 -13.48 23.52
C PRO A 60 -18.20 -13.84 24.69
N PRO A 61 -17.95 -14.96 25.39
CA PRO A 61 -18.70 -15.30 26.61
C PRO A 61 -18.39 -14.31 27.74
N ASN A 62 -19.38 -14.03 28.59
CA ASN A 62 -19.19 -13.23 29.80
C ASN A 62 -18.33 -14.02 30.81
N THR A 63 -17.23 -13.44 31.29
CA THR A 63 -16.45 -13.99 32.40
C THR A 63 -16.76 -13.25 33.69
N THR A 64 -17.21 -13.96 34.72
CA THR A 64 -17.29 -13.44 36.09
C THR A 64 -16.02 -13.82 36.83
N VAL A 65 -15.32 -12.83 37.40
CA VAL A 65 -14.25 -13.05 38.39
C VAL A 65 -14.87 -13.26 39.76
#